data_AF-S6CGS8-F1
#
_entry.id   AF-S6CGS8-F1
#
_cell.length_a   1.000
_cell.length_b   1.000
_cell.length_c   1.000
_cell.angle_alpha   90.00
_cell.angle_beta   90.00
_cell.angle_gamma   90.00
#
_symmetry.space_group_name_H-M   'P 1'
#
loop_
_entity.id
_entity.type
_entity.pdbx_description
1 polymer ?
#
loop_
_entity_poly.entity_id
_entity_poly.type
_entity_poly.pdbx_seq_one_letter_code
_entity_poly.pdbx_strand_id
1 'polypeptide(L)'
;MNKPLVMMICAALFAHAGYAGAADLAAGKARFVVCAGCHGPDGTGNAALGYPPLAGKDAAYVAAQLRAFKSGKRDNATMRAMAKGLSDTDIDNVAAYVATLQ
;
A
#
# COMPACT_ATOMS: atom_id res chain seq x y z
N MET A 1 -26.71 38.35 43.38
CA MET A 1 -25.32 38.42 43.86
C MET A 1 -24.63 37.11 43.50
N ASN A 2 -23.54 37.21 42.73
CA ASN A 2 -22.45 36.23 42.56
C ASN A 2 -22.65 35.11 41.50
N LYS A 3 -22.35 35.46 40.24
CA LYS A 3 -21.63 34.57 39.30
C LYS A 3 -20.13 34.90 39.40
N PRO A 4 -19.24 33.91 39.29
CA PRO A 4 -18.37 33.87 38.10
C PRO A 4 -18.27 32.44 37.52
N LEU A 5 -18.36 32.28 36.19
CA LEU A 5 -17.23 32.34 35.25
C LEU A 5 -16.44 31.01 35.33
N VAL A 6 -16.65 30.08 34.39
CA VAL A 6 -15.81 29.82 33.20
C VAL A 6 -14.87 28.63 33.39
N MET A 7 -14.74 27.83 32.33
CA MET A 7 -13.71 26.81 32.07
C MET A 7 -13.72 25.61 33.03
N MET A 8 -13.77 24.36 32.58
CA MET A 8 -12.97 23.83 31.49
C MET A 8 -13.73 22.75 30.73
N ILE A 9 -13.92 23.01 29.45
CA ILE A 9 -13.85 21.99 28.42
C ILE A 9 -12.44 21.38 28.54
N CYS A 10 -12.31 20.17 29.08
CA CYS A 10 -11.17 19.30 28.78
C CYS A 10 -11.63 18.30 27.73
N ALA A 11 -11.77 18.81 26.50
CA ALA A 11 -11.68 17.99 25.32
C ALA A 11 -10.28 17.37 25.30
N ALA A 12 -10.12 16.19 25.88
CA ALA A 12 -9.00 15.33 25.59
C ALA A 12 -9.21 14.69 24.20
N LEU A 13 -9.29 15.54 23.17
CA LEU A 13 -9.04 15.16 21.79
C LEU A 13 -7.53 15.04 21.62
N PHE A 14 -6.91 14.09 22.32
CA PHE A 14 -5.55 13.67 22.05
C PHE A 14 -5.57 12.30 21.40
N ALA A 15 -5.76 12.33 20.08
CA ALA A 15 -5.12 11.38 19.17
C ALA A 15 -5.14 11.92 17.73
N HIS A 16 -4.67 13.16 17.52
CA HIS A 16 -4.02 13.46 16.23
C HIS A 16 -2.60 12.91 16.29
N ALA A 17 -2.51 11.58 16.41
CA ALA A 17 -1.29 10.90 16.05
C ALA A 17 -1.28 10.92 14.52
N GLY A 18 -0.66 11.96 13.97
CA GLY A 18 -0.09 11.88 12.63
C GLY A 18 0.92 10.76 12.63
N TYR A 19 0.44 9.53 12.48
CA TYR A 19 1.27 8.41 12.11
C TYR A 19 1.54 8.60 10.63
N ALA A 20 2.81 8.84 10.28
CA ALA A 20 3.37 8.11 9.16
C ALA A 20 3.19 6.62 9.51
N GLY A 21 1.99 6.08 9.23
CA GLY A 21 1.56 4.78 9.69
C GLY A 21 2.37 3.72 8.99
N ALA A 22 2.87 2.75 9.77
CA ALA A 22 3.33 1.50 9.20
C ALA A 22 2.28 0.98 8.22
N ALA A 23 2.74 0.41 7.12
CA ALA A 23 1.87 -0.09 6.06
C ALA A 23 0.79 -1.04 6.62
N ASP A 24 -0.45 -0.87 6.16
CA ASP A 24 -1.57 -1.72 6.55
C ASP A 24 -1.54 -3.00 5.71
N LEU A 25 -1.12 -4.11 6.33
CA LEU A 25 -1.03 -5.41 5.68
C LEU A 25 -2.39 -5.98 5.30
N ALA A 26 -3.47 -5.66 6.03
CA ALA A 26 -4.80 -6.13 5.70
C ALA A 26 -5.32 -5.42 4.43
N ALA A 27 -5.13 -4.11 4.35
CA ALA A 27 -5.40 -3.34 3.14
C ALA A 27 -4.51 -3.81 1.97
N GLY A 28 -3.22 -4.08 2.24
CA GLY A 28 -2.28 -4.61 1.25
C GLY A 28 -2.72 -5.96 0.68
N LYS A 29 -3.13 -6.89 1.56
CA LYS A 29 -3.68 -8.19 1.17
C LYS A 29 -4.95 -8.05 0.32
N ALA A 30 -5.85 -7.13 0.71
CA ALA A 30 -7.06 -6.86 -0.06
C ALA A 30 -6.75 -6.34 -1.47
N ARG A 31 -5.73 -5.48 -1.63
CA ARG A 31 -5.25 -5.03 -2.94
C ARG A 31 -4.60 -6.13 -3.75
N PHE A 32 -3.86 -7.03 -3.09
CA PHE A 32 -3.13 -8.10 -3.76
C PHE A 32 -4.03 -9.09 -4.51
N VAL A 33 -5.32 -9.21 -4.15
CA VAL A 33 -6.28 -10.10 -4.84
C VAL A 33 -6.26 -9.89 -6.36
N VAL A 34 -6.14 -8.64 -6.83
CA VAL A 34 -6.07 -8.35 -8.27
C VAL A 34 -4.70 -8.69 -8.84
N CYS A 35 -3.63 -8.44 -8.08
CA CYS A 35 -2.24 -8.76 -8.45
C CYS A 35 -2.05 -10.27 -8.66
N ALA A 36 -2.68 -11.08 -7.80
CA ALA A 36 -2.62 -12.53 -7.82
C ALA A 36 -3.15 -13.14 -9.13
N GLY A 37 -4.04 -12.45 -9.84
CA GLY A 37 -4.57 -12.92 -11.12
C GLY A 37 -3.49 -13.15 -12.19
N CYS A 38 -2.39 -12.40 -12.13
CA CYS A 38 -1.23 -12.58 -13.02
C CYS A 38 0.00 -13.08 -12.28
N HIS A 39 0.24 -12.60 -11.06
CA HIS A 39 1.43 -12.92 -10.27
C HIS A 39 1.28 -14.16 -9.38
N GLY A 40 0.15 -14.86 -9.48
CA GLY A 40 -0.14 -16.06 -8.69
C GLY A 40 -0.65 -15.74 -7.27
N PRO A 41 -1.41 -16.67 -6.66
CA PRO A 41 -2.02 -16.48 -5.34
C PRO A 41 -1.00 -16.22 -4.23
N ASP A 42 0.20 -16.80 -4.36
CA ASP A 42 1.31 -16.63 -3.41
C ASP A 42 2.41 -15.72 -3.96
N GLY A 43 2.17 -15.01 -5.07
CA GLY A 43 3.17 -14.14 -5.68
C GLY A 43 4.31 -14.87 -6.39
N THR A 44 4.18 -16.16 -6.68
CA THR A 44 5.22 -16.98 -7.34
C THR A 44 5.38 -16.71 -8.83
N GLY A 45 4.48 -15.93 -9.43
CA GLY A 45 4.48 -15.60 -10.85
C GLY A 45 4.00 -16.74 -11.75
N ASN A 46 4.08 -16.52 -13.05
CA ASN A 46 3.81 -17.51 -14.08
C ASN A 46 4.80 -17.31 -15.24
N ALA A 47 5.84 -18.12 -15.28
CA ALA A 47 6.90 -18.03 -16.28
C ALA A 47 6.40 -18.28 -17.71
N ALA A 48 5.43 -19.19 -17.89
CA ALA A 48 4.89 -19.50 -19.21
C ALA A 48 4.12 -18.32 -19.84
N LEU A 49 3.56 -17.43 -19.00
CA LEU A 49 2.86 -16.22 -19.42
C LEU A 49 3.70 -14.95 -19.27
N GLY A 50 4.97 -15.07 -18.86
CA GLY A 50 5.87 -13.94 -18.67
C GLY A 50 5.56 -13.07 -17.44
N TYR A 51 4.78 -13.57 -16.48
CA TYR A 51 4.50 -12.84 -15.23
C TYR A 51 5.57 -13.15 -14.18
N PRO A 52 6.37 -12.16 -13.75
CA PRO A 52 7.47 -12.41 -12.83
C PRO A 52 6.98 -12.70 -11.41
N PRO A 53 7.77 -13.44 -10.61
CA PRO A 53 7.52 -13.59 -9.19
C PRO A 53 7.62 -12.24 -8.46
N LEU A 54 6.74 -12.05 -7.49
CA LEU A 54 6.73 -10.97 -6.50
C LEU A 54 7.17 -11.46 -5.11
N ALA A 55 6.95 -12.73 -4.80
CA ALA A 55 7.40 -13.36 -3.57
C ALA A 55 8.93 -13.25 -3.43
N GLY A 56 9.39 -13.08 -2.19
CA GLY A 56 10.80 -12.86 -1.86
C GLY A 56 11.36 -11.49 -2.24
N LYS A 57 10.53 -10.57 -2.77
CA LYS A 57 10.95 -9.17 -3.02
C LYS A 57 10.66 -8.29 -1.82
N ASP A 58 11.58 -7.39 -1.51
CA ASP A 58 11.38 -6.43 -0.43
C ASP A 58 10.34 -5.36 -0.79
N ALA A 59 9.71 -4.80 0.24
CA ALA A 59 8.65 -3.82 0.07
C ALA A 59 9.13 -2.55 -0.64
N ALA A 60 10.36 -2.09 -0.36
CA ALA A 60 10.88 -0.87 -0.98
C ALA A 60 11.06 -1.04 -2.49
N TYR A 61 11.58 -2.20 -2.92
CA TYR A 61 11.68 -2.55 -4.33
C TYR A 61 10.31 -2.58 -5.00
N VAL A 62 9.34 -3.29 -4.43
CA VAL A 62 7.99 -3.42 -5.02
C VAL A 62 7.32 -2.05 -5.13
N ALA A 63 7.37 -1.24 -4.08
CA ALA A 63 6.84 0.12 -4.10
C ALA A 63 7.52 0.98 -5.17
N ALA A 64 8.86 0.93 -5.27
CA ALA A 64 9.60 1.65 -6.30
C ALA A 64 9.21 1.23 -7.72
N GLN A 65 9.01 -0.06 -7.97
CA GLN A 65 8.56 -0.54 -9.28
C GLN A 65 7.15 -0.05 -9.62
N LEU A 66 6.21 -0.14 -8.68
CA LEU A 66 4.84 0.35 -8.87
C LEU A 66 4.81 1.85 -9.16
N ARG A 67 5.60 2.65 -8.43
CA ARG A 67 5.75 4.09 -8.68
C ARG A 67 6.40 4.38 -10.04
N ALA A 68 7.37 3.56 -10.45
CA ALA A 68 8.00 3.68 -11.76
C ALA A 68 7.04 3.35 -12.91
N PHE A 69 6.17 2.34 -12.74
CA PHE A 69 5.11 2.05 -13.71
C PHE A 69 4.06 3.16 -13.74
N LYS A 70 3.61 3.65 -12.58
CA LYS A 70 2.61 4.71 -12.45
C LYS A 70 3.06 6.02 -13.12
N SER A 71 4.32 6.40 -12.92
CA SER A 71 4.92 7.59 -13.53
C SER A 71 5.32 7.41 -15.00
N GLY A 72 5.35 6.17 -15.50
CA GLY A 72 5.84 5.85 -16.84
C GLY A 72 7.37 5.79 -16.96
N LYS A 73 8.13 5.98 -15.86
CA LYS A 73 9.59 5.80 -15.84
C LYS A 73 10.00 4.37 -16.22
N ARG A 74 9.16 3.39 -15.87
CA ARG A 74 9.29 2.00 -16.32
C ARG A 74 8.18 1.68 -17.30
N ASP A 75 8.56 1.25 -18.50
CA ASP A 75 7.59 0.97 -19.54
C ASP A 75 7.02 -0.46 -19.45
N ASN A 76 5.70 -0.53 -19.31
CA ASN A 76 4.88 -1.73 -19.45
C ASN A 76 3.41 -1.28 -19.43
N ALA A 77 2.68 -1.46 -20.53
CA ALA A 77 1.31 -0.96 -20.64
C ALA A 77 0.37 -1.55 -19.58
N THR A 78 0.47 -2.86 -19.35
CA THR A 78 -0.35 -3.60 -18.37
C THR A 78 -0.11 -3.08 -16.96
N MET A 79 1.14 -3.08 -16.49
CA MET A 79 1.47 -2.65 -15.13
C MET A 79 1.29 -1.14 -14.93
N ARG A 80 1.42 -0.33 -15.98
CA ARG A 80 1.05 1.09 -15.94
C ARG A 80 -0.44 1.28 -15.68
N ALA A 81 -1.30 0.52 -16.37
CA ALA A 81 -2.75 0.56 -16.12
C ALA A 81 -3.08 0.12 -14.69
N MET A 82 -2.46 -0.95 -14.20
CA MET A 82 -2.63 -1.42 -12.82
C MET A 82 -2.18 -0.37 -11.80
N ALA A 83 -0.97 0.17 -11.95
CA ALA A 83 -0.39 1.11 -11.00
C ALA A 83 -1.08 2.47 -10.98
N LYS A 84 -1.71 2.90 -12.08
CA LYS A 84 -2.54 4.11 -12.12
C LYS A 84 -3.77 4.04 -11.21
N GLY A 85 -4.30 2.85 -10.96
CA GLY A 85 -5.44 2.65 -10.06
C GLY A 85 -5.09 2.68 -8.57
N LEU A 86 -3.80 2.79 -8.22
CA LEU A 86 -3.34 2.77 -6.83
C LEU A 86 -3.03 4.17 -6.33
N SER A 87 -3.52 4.50 -5.13
CA SER A 87 -2.99 5.63 -4.37
C SER A 87 -1.57 5.33 -3.89
N ASP A 88 -0.86 6.35 -3.41
CA ASP A 88 0.50 6.13 -2.87
C ASP A 88 0.47 5.27 -1.62
N THR A 89 -0.56 5.40 -0.78
CA THR A 89 -0.82 4.54 0.36
C THR A 89 -1.13 3.10 -0.06
N ASP A 90 -1.92 2.90 -1.12
CA ASP A 90 -2.18 1.54 -1.64
C ASP A 90 -0.89 0.86 -2.11
N ILE A 91 0.00 1.63 -2.76
CA ILE A 91 1.31 1.13 -3.21
C ILE A 91 2.13 0.65 -2.01
N ASP A 92 2.21 1.45 -0.94
CA ASP A 92 2.99 1.09 0.23
C ASP A 92 2.39 -0.12 0.96
N ASN A 93 1.05 -0.16 1.08
CA ASN A 93 0.32 -1.28 1.69
C ASN A 93 0.51 -2.60 0.92
N VAL A 94 0.31 -2.60 -0.41
CA VAL A 94 0.46 -3.82 -1.22
C VAL A 94 1.92 -4.27 -1.27
N ALA A 95 2.87 -3.34 -1.33
CA ALA A 95 4.28 -3.67 -1.31
C ALA A 95 4.72 -4.31 0.01
N ALA A 96 4.22 -3.79 1.15
CA ALA A 96 4.46 -4.39 2.46
C ALA A 96 3.86 -5.79 2.57
N TYR A 97 2.65 -5.99 2.06
CA TYR A 97 2.04 -7.32 2.01
C TYR A 97 2.85 -8.29 1.14
N VAL A 98 3.25 -7.88 -0.07
CA VAL A 98 4.06 -8.71 -0.98
C VAL A 98 5.37 -9.15 -0.32
N ALA A 99 6.00 -8.30 0.48
CA ALA A 99 7.24 -8.64 1.19
C ALA A 99 7.06 -9.73 2.27
N THR A 100 5.81 -10.07 2.62
CA THR A 100 5.51 -11.22 3.51
C THR A 100 5.42 -12.54 2.74
N LEU A 101 5.35 -12.51 1.41
CA LEU A 101 5.28 -13.69 0.55
C LEU A 101 6.69 -14.25 0.29
N GLN A 102 6.82 -15.58 0.27
CA GLN A 102 8.09 -16.32 0.12
C GLN A 102 8.10 -17.11 -1.19
#